data_AF-A0A925DFX5-F1
#
_entry.id   AF-A0A925DFX5-F1
#
_cell.length_a   1.000
_cell.length_b   1.000
_cell.length_c   1.000
_cell.angle_alpha   90.00
_cell.angle_beta   90.00
_cell.angle_gamma   90.00
#
_symmetry.space_group_name_H-M   'P 1'
#
loop_
_entity.id
_entity.type
_entity.pdbx_description
1 polymer ?
#
loop_
_entity_poly.entity_id
_entity_poly.type
_entity_poly.pdbx_seq_one_letter_code
_entity_poly.pdbx_strand_id
1 'polypeptide(L)' 'EVPAFADGSVLHVHVHCAMQGENGLGAFECRIDAAGVGAAGGATLARATVTVFQPKSVNDFLDGSSNGGVV' A
#
# COMPACT_ATOMS: atom_id res chain seq x y z
N GLU A 1 1.23 -22.30 10.48
CA GLU A 1 1.84 -21.85 9.21
C GLU A 1 1.23 -20.49 8.86
N VAL A 2 2.03 -19.49 8.48
CA VAL A 2 1.53 -18.16 8.08
C VAL A 2 1.49 -18.12 6.56
N PRO A 3 0.35 -17.81 5.91
CA PRO A 3 0.30 -17.69 4.46
C PRO A 3 1.32 -16.64 3.96
N ALA A 4 2.13 -17.02 2.98
CA ALA A 4 3.19 -16.18 2.41
C ALA A 4 3.31 -16.40 0.90
N PHE A 5 3.86 -15.40 0.20
CA PHE A 5 4.25 -15.55 -1.21
C PHE A 5 5.52 -16.40 -1.30
N ALA A 6 5.62 -17.22 -2.35
CA ALA A 6 6.79 -18.08 -2.55
C ALA A 6 8.05 -17.25 -2.86
N ASP A 7 9.19 -17.65 -2.30
CA ASP A 7 10.47 -16.98 -2.54
C ASP A 7 10.82 -16.93 -4.03
N GLY A 8 11.40 -15.81 -4.47
CA GLY A 8 11.73 -15.56 -5.87
C GLY A 8 10.54 -15.23 -6.77
N SER A 9 9.31 -15.20 -6.24
CA SER A 9 8.13 -14.79 -7.01
C SER A 9 8.21 -13.31 -7.38
N VAL A 10 7.93 -13.01 -8.65
CA VAL A 10 7.69 -11.63 -9.09
C VAL A 10 6.20 -11.31 -8.92
N LEU A 11 5.92 -10.21 -8.24
CA LEU A 11 4.56 -9.72 -7.99
C LEU A 11 4.38 -8.37 -8.69
N HIS A 12 3.27 -8.21 -9.40
CA HIS A 12 2.87 -6.94 -9.97
C HIS A 12 1.90 -6.24 -9.05
N VAL A 13 2.31 -5.08 -8.54
CA VAL A 13 1.47 -4.24 -7.68
C VAL A 13 0.83 -3.15 -8.53
N HIS A 14 -0.49 -3.16 -8.56
CA HIS A 14 -1.31 -2.16 -9.22
C HIS A 14 -1.89 -1.23 -8.17
N VAL A 15 -1.80 0.07 -8.42
CA VAL A 15 -2.30 1.11 -7.53
C VAL A 15 -3.15 2.08 -8.35
N HIS A 16 -4.39 2.27 -7.93
CA HIS A 16 -5.27 3.29 -8.49
C HIS A 16 -5.67 4.26 -7.38
N CYS A 17 -5.43 5.56 -7.58
CA CYS A 17 -5.88 6.59 -6.67
C CYS A 17 -7.39 6.74 -6.81
N ALA A 18 -8.15 6.30 -5.81
CA ALA A 18 -9.60 6.40 -5.81
C ALA A 18 -10.07 7.76 -5.26
N MET A 19 -9.35 8.29 -4.27
CA MET A 19 -9.63 9.59 -3.67
C MET A 19 -8.35 10.22 -3.13
N GLN A 20 -8.21 11.53 -3.32
CA GLN A 20 -7.17 12.34 -2.71
C GLN A 20 -7.80 13.60 -2.15
N GLY A 21 -7.74 13.75 -0.83
CA GLY A 21 -8.24 14.91 -0.09
C GLY A 21 -7.17 15.99 0.07
N GLU A 22 -7.60 17.24 0.14
CA GLU A 22 -6.73 18.40 0.39
C GLU A 22 -6.15 18.44 1.82
N ASN A 23 -6.71 17.62 2.71
CA ASN A 23 -6.23 17.45 4.08
C ASN A 23 -5.05 16.46 4.18
N GLY A 24 -4.53 15.95 3.06
CA GLY A 24 -3.44 14.99 3.04
C GLY A 24 -3.87 13.54 3.18
N LEU A 25 -5.18 13.24 3.31
CA LEU A 25 -5.67 11.87 3.21
C LEU A 25 -5.76 11.42 1.74
N GLY A 26 -5.36 10.18 1.48
CA GLY A 26 -5.57 9.53 0.19
C GLY A 26 -6.07 8.10 0.37
N ALA A 27 -6.92 7.64 -0.54
CA ALA A 27 -7.40 6.26 -0.60
C ALA A 27 -7.07 5.64 -1.95
N PHE A 28 -6.50 4.45 -1.91
CA PHE A 28 -5.95 3.76 -3.06
C PHE A 28 -6.56 2.37 -3.16
N GLU A 29 -7.07 2.03 -4.33
CA GLU A 29 -7.42 0.66 -4.66
C GLU A 29 -6.16 -0.05 -5.13
N CYS A 30 -5.75 -1.06 -4.36
CA CYS A 30 -4.54 -1.83 -4.60
C CYS A 30 -4.88 -3.25 -5.00
N ARG A 31 -4.11 -3.78 -5.95
CA ARG A 31 -4.18 -5.19 -6.36
C ARG A 31 -2.77 -5.75 -6.54
N ILE A 32 -2.58 -6.98 -6.08
CA ILE A 32 -1.35 -7.74 -6.33
C ILE A 32 -1.71 -8.88 -7.28
N ASP A 33 -1.03 -8.92 -8.42
CA ASP A 33 -1.14 -9.98 -9.41
C ASP A 33 0.18 -10.77 -9.44
N ALA A 34 0.13 -12.09 -9.64
CA ALA A 34 1.31 -12.88 -9.94
C ALA A 34 1.90 -12.43 -11.28
N ALA A 35 3.22 -12.55 -11.47
CA ALA A 35 3.77 -12.46 -12.82
C ALA A 35 3.28 -13.64 -13.67
N GLY A 36 2.56 -13.35 -14.76
CA GLY A 36 2.15 -14.34 -15.75
C GLY A 36 3.29 -14.66 -16.72
N VAL A 37 3.25 -15.83 -17.35
CA VAL A 37 4.16 -16.19 -18.44
C VAL A 37 3.46 -15.90 -19.77
N GLY A 38 3.96 -14.93 -20.54
CA GLY A 38 3.40 -14.56 -21.85
C GLY A 38 2.23 -13.55 -21.79
N ALA A 39 1.40 -13.50 -22.84
CA ALA A 39 0.36 -12.48 -23.01
C ALA A 39 -0.86 -12.64 -22.07
N ALA A 40 -0.95 -13.76 -21.35
CA ALA A 40 -1.91 -13.93 -20.27
C ALA A 40 -1.31 -13.32 -19.00
N GLY A 41 -1.81 -12.14 -18.60
CA GLY A 41 -1.47 -11.55 -17.31
C GLY A 41 -1.67 -12.57 -16.17
N GLY A 42 -0.84 -12.50 -15.13
CA GLY A 42 -0.90 -13.49 -14.05
C GLY A 42 -2.11 -13.30 -13.12
N ALA A 43 -2.37 -14.31 -12.31
CA ALA A 43 -3.55 -14.38 -11.46
C ALA A 43 -3.54 -13.32 -10.35
N THR A 44 -4.69 -12.74 -10.03
CA THR A 44 -4.84 -11.85 -8.86
C THR A 44 -4.72 -12.63 -7.57
N LEU A 45 -3.78 -12.21 -6.72
CA LEU A 45 -3.46 -12.82 -5.44
C LEU A 45 -4.08 -12.07 -4.26
N ALA A 46 -4.20 -10.74 -4.35
CA ALA A 46 -4.75 -9.93 -3.27
C ALA A 46 -5.39 -8.63 -3.79
N ARG A 47 -6.37 -8.13 -3.04
CA ARG A 47 -7.02 -6.82 -3.25
C ARG A 47 -7.19 -6.12 -1.91
N ALA A 48 -6.94 -4.82 -1.87
CA ALA A 48 -7.13 -4.01 -0.67
C ALA A 48 -7.44 -2.57 -1.03
N THR A 49 -8.15 -1.87 -0.15
CA THR A 49 -8.18 -0.40 -0.14
C THR A 49 -7.21 0.07 0.93
N VAL A 50 -6.21 0.85 0.52
CA VAL A 50 -5.20 1.41 1.43
C VAL A 50 -5.48 2.89 1.60
N THR A 51 -5.63 3.33 2.85
CA THR A 51 -5.74 4.75 3.20
C THR A 51 -4.44 5.22 3.80
N VAL A 52 -3.92 6.35 3.31
CA VAL A 52 -2.68 6.96 3.78
C VAL A 52 -2.94 8.40 4.17
N PHE A 53 -2.09 8.93 5.06
CA PHE A 53 -2.07 10.32 5.45
C PHE A 53 -0.67 10.89 5.18
N GLN A 54 -0.58 11.91 4.32
CA GLN A 54 0.65 12.64 4.03
C GLN A 54 0.51 14.11 4.47
N PRO A 55 1.22 14.54 5.53
CA PRO A 55 1.23 15.92 5.97
C PRO A 55 1.98 16.83 4.98
N LYS A 56 1.64 18.12 4.96
CA LYS A 56 2.25 19.14 4.07
C LYS A 56 3.75 19.33 4.30
N SER A 57 4.24 19.04 5.51
CA SER A 57 5.65 19.03 5.85
C SER A 57 5.97 17.71 6.55
N VAL A 58 6.94 16.97 6.04
CA VAL A 58 7.37 15.69 6.64
C VAL A 58 7.90 15.90 8.06
N ASN A 59 8.49 17.08 8.33
CA ASN A 59 9.03 17.44 9.64
C ASN A 59 7.94 17.58 10.70
N ASP A 60 6.75 18.09 10.35
CA ASP A 60 5.64 18.29 11.30
C ASP A 60 5.12 16.96 11.89
N PHE A 61 5.36 15.84 11.21
CA PHE A 61 4.97 14.50 11.68
C PHE A 61 6.08 13.77 12.44
N LEU A 62 7.34 13.99 12.05
CA LEU A 62 8.48 13.41 12.77
C LEU A 62 8.62 14.03 14.17
N ASP A 63 8.36 15.32 14.33
CA ASP A 63 8.42 16.00 15.63
C ASP A 63 7.33 15.52 16.61
N GLY A 64 6.20 15.01 16.10
CA GLY A 64 5.09 14.48 16.91
C GLY A 64 5.25 13.04 17.40
N SER A 65 6.15 12.23 16.80
CA SER A 65 6.35 10.82 17.19
C SER A 65 7.33 10.61 18.36
N SER A 66 7.85 11.69 18.95
CA SER A 66 8.80 11.64 20.07
C SER A 66 8.17 11.75 21.46
N ASN A 67 6.84 11.92 21.59
CA ASN A 67 6.18 12.00 22.90
C ASN A 67 4.82 11.29 22.90
N GLY A 68 4.76 10.09 23.45
CA GLY A 68 3.46 9.46 23.77
C GLY A 68 3.49 7.96 24.00
N GLY A 69 4.25 7.50 25.00
CA GLY A 69 4.03 6.18 25.58
C GLY A 69 2.62 6.07 26.17
N VAL A 70 1.97 4.93 25.99
CA VAL A 70 0.67 4.64 26.61
C VAL A 70 0.90 4.14 28.03
N VAL A 71 0.52 4.96 29.00
CA VAL A 71 -0.32 4.52 30.13
C VAL A 71 -1.77 4.71 29.74
#